data_AF-A0A3C0FVL5-F1
#
_entry.id   AF-A0A3C0FVL5-F1
#
_cell.length_a   1.000
_cell.length_b   1.000
_cell.length_c   1.000
_cell.angle_alpha   90.00
_cell.angle_beta   90.00
_cell.angle_gamma   90.00
#
_symmetry.space_group_name_H-M   'P 1'
#
loop_
_entity.id
_entity.type
_entity.pdbx_description
1 polymer ?
#
loop_
_entity_poly.entity_id
_entity_poly.type
_entity_poly.pdbx_seq_one_letter_code
_entity_poly.pdbx_strand_id
1 'polypeptide(L)'
;MTAMTLQPHYRTVWISDVHLGTRGCQADLLLDFLNEVTADTYYLVGDIIDGWRLKKSWYWPESHHAVITTIMEKAKNGAKVIFVPG
;
A
#
# COMPACT_ATOMS: atom_id res chain seq x y z
N MET A 1 -12.06 -25.62 1.64
CA MET A 1 -12.78 -24.74 2.58
C MET A 1 -11.72 -24.01 3.38
N THR A 2 -11.30 -22.82 2.94
CA THR A 2 -10.32 -22.02 3.65
C THR A 2 -11.01 -21.45 4.90
N ALA A 3 -10.42 -21.66 6.08
CA ALA A 3 -10.96 -21.08 7.31
C ALA A 3 -11.06 -19.56 7.15
N MET A 4 -12.22 -18.97 7.45
CA MET A 4 -12.37 -17.52 7.54
C MET A 4 -11.58 -17.05 8.76
N THR A 5 -10.30 -16.74 8.58
CA THR A 5 -9.54 -15.97 9.56
C THR A 5 -10.15 -14.58 9.60
N LEU A 6 -10.65 -14.17 10.77
CA LEU A 6 -11.02 -12.77 10.98
C LEU A 6 -9.73 -11.94 10.85
N GLN A 7 -9.61 -11.19 9.76
CA GLN A 7 -8.54 -10.21 9.58
C GLN A 7 -8.59 -9.23 10.76
N PRO A 8 -7.47 -8.98 11.46
CA PRO A 8 -7.40 -7.94 12.46
C PRO A 8 -7.92 -6.61 11.90
N HIS A 9 -8.77 -5.95 12.69
CA HIS A 9 -9.34 -4.66 12.36
C HIS A 9 -8.72 -3.57 13.22
N TYR A 10 -8.26 -2.50 12.58
CA TYR A 10 -7.68 -1.33 13.23
C TYR A 10 -8.50 -0.08 12.94
N ARG A 11 -8.57 0.84 13.89
CA ARG A 11 -9.16 2.16 13.63
C ARG A 11 -8.38 2.92 12.55
N THR A 12 -7.06 2.80 12.53
CA THR A 12 -6.20 3.57 11.61
C THR A 12 -4.89 2.84 11.34
N VAL A 13 -4.47 2.85 10.08
CA VAL A 13 -3.16 2.39 9.60
C VAL A 13 -2.41 3.58 9.01
N TRP A 14 -1.11 3.69 9.31
CA TRP A 14 -0.21 4.71 8.77
C TRP A 14 0.90 4.01 7.98
N ILE A 15 1.12 4.45 6.75
CA ILE A 15 2.13 3.92 5.83
C ILE A 15 2.93 5.11 5.32
N SER A 16 4.26 5.08 5.45
CA SER A 16 5.14 6.15 4.97
C SER A 16 6.36 5.59 4.25
N ASP A 17 7.01 6.47 3.47
CA ASP A 17 8.36 6.26 2.88
C ASP A 17 8.52 4.91 2.13
N VAL A 18 7.49 4.53 1.38
CA VAL A 18 7.46 3.24 0.66
C VAL A 18 8.39 3.26 -0.56
N HIS A 19 8.45 4.39 -1.27
CA HIS A 19 9.24 4.58 -2.48
C HIS A 19 9.00 3.51 -3.57
N LEU A 20 7.73 3.28 -3.93
CA LEU A 20 7.38 2.47 -5.10
C LEU A 20 8.06 3.05 -6.35
N GLY A 21 8.76 2.21 -7.10
CA GLY A 21 9.55 2.62 -8.26
C GLY A 21 11.05 2.47 -8.01
N THR A 22 11.45 2.04 -6.82
CA THR A 22 12.84 1.76 -6.44
C THR A 22 13.09 0.27 -6.27
N ARG A 23 14.30 -0.19 -6.59
CA ARG A 23 14.70 -1.60 -6.44
C ARG A 23 14.78 -2.07 -4.98
N GLY A 24 14.91 -1.13 -4.04
CA GLY A 24 14.97 -1.42 -2.61
C GLY A 24 13.59 -1.53 -1.95
N CYS A 25 12.52 -1.12 -2.66
CA CYS A 25 11.16 -1.13 -2.14
C CYS A 25 10.72 -2.54 -1.74
N GLN A 26 10.30 -2.70 -0.49
CA GLN A 26 9.77 -3.96 0.05
C GLN A 26 8.26 -4.07 -0.24
N ALA A 27 7.89 -4.01 -1.52
CA ALA A 27 6.49 -3.96 -1.93
C ALA A 27 5.72 -5.25 -1.57
N ASP A 28 6.36 -6.42 -1.67
CA ASP A 28 5.73 -7.69 -1.32
C ASP A 28 5.38 -7.77 0.19
N LEU A 29 6.29 -7.31 1.07
CA LEU A 29 6.01 -7.26 2.51
C LEU A 29 4.87 -6.30 2.85
N LEU A 30 4.80 -5.15 2.17
CA LEU A 30 3.69 -4.22 2.33
C LEU A 30 2.38 -4.81 1.83
N LEU A 31 2.40 -5.50 0.69
CA LEU A 31 1.23 -6.17 0.13
C LEU A 31 0.71 -7.25 1.08
N ASP A 32 1.59 -8.09 1.64
CA ASP A 32 1.24 -9.10 2.62
C ASP A 32 0.55 -8.48 3.85
N PHE A 33 1.13 -7.40 4.39
CA PHE A 33 0.50 -6.66 5.49
C PHE A 33 -0.90 -6.14 5.13
N LEU A 34 -1.05 -5.50 3.97
CA LEU A 34 -2.35 -4.96 3.52
C LEU A 34 -3.40 -6.06 3.30
N ASN A 35 -2.98 -7.27 2.93
CA ASN A 35 -3.85 -8.42 2.76
C ASN A 35 -4.25 -9.08 4.08
N GLU A 36 -3.45 -8.93 5.13
CA GLU A 36 -3.73 -9.52 6.44
C GLU A 36 -4.64 -8.63 7.30
N VAL A 37 -4.73 -7.32 7.05
CA VAL A 37 -5.42 -6.36 7.93
C VAL A 37 -6.54 -5.57 7.26
N THR A 38 -7.46 -5.05 8.08
CA THR A 38 -8.45 -4.03 7.67
C THR A 38 -8.34 -2.79 8.55
N ALA A 39 -8.73 -1.63 8.02
CA ALA A 39 -8.83 -0.42 8.82
C ALA A 39 -9.89 0.57 8.33
N ASP A 40 -10.42 1.39 9.23
CA ASP A 40 -11.34 2.48 8.87
C ASP A 40 -10.64 3.59 8.08
N THR A 41 -9.35 3.82 8.35
CA THR A 41 -8.55 4.85 7.68
C THR A 41 -7.13 4.39 7.40
N TYR A 42 -6.67 4.62 6.18
CA TYR A 42 -5.28 4.46 5.75
C TYR A 42 -4.68 5.83 5.44
N TYR A 43 -3.69 6.24 6.22
CA TYR A 43 -2.87 7.41 5.90
C TYR A 43 -1.64 6.96 5.12
N LEU A 44 -1.47 7.53 3.93
CA LEU A 44 -0.32 7.34 3.07
C LEU A 44 0.50 8.63 3.15
N VAL A 45 1.58 8.63 3.92
CA VAL A 45 2.30 9.85 4.31
C VAL A 45 3.69 9.87 3.70
N GLY A 46 3.98 10.91 2.91
CA GLY A 46 5.28 11.04 2.27
C GLY A 46 5.49 10.01 1.16
N ASP A 47 6.42 10.29 0.26
CA ASP A 47 7.09 9.43 -0.75
C ASP A 47 6.60 7.98 -0.99
N ILE A 48 5.29 7.78 -1.21
CA ILE A 48 4.74 6.46 -1.53
C ILE A 48 5.22 5.98 -2.90
N ILE A 49 5.33 6.91 -3.86
CA ILE A 49 5.81 6.65 -5.22
C ILE A 49 7.02 7.53 -5.47
N ASP A 50 8.14 6.93 -5.86
CA ASP A 50 9.35 7.64 -6.27
C ASP A 50 9.31 7.98 -7.77
N GLY A 51 8.64 9.08 -8.09
CA GLY A 51 8.55 9.59 -9.46
C GLY A 51 9.90 10.01 -10.05
N TRP A 52 10.87 10.42 -9.22
CA TRP A 52 12.19 10.82 -9.66
C TRP A 52 13.00 9.64 -10.18
N ARG A 53 12.97 8.51 -9.47
CA ARG A 53 13.60 7.26 -9.91
C ARG A 53 12.94 6.71 -11.16
N LEU A 54 11.60 6.70 -11.22
CA LEU A 54 10.86 6.24 -12.39
C LEU A 54 11.19 7.04 -13.66
N LYS A 55 11.35 8.37 -13.52
CA LYS A 55 11.77 9.24 -14.64
C LYS A 55 13.17 8.89 -15.14
N LYS A 56 14.09 8.48 -14.25
CA LYS A 56 15.47 8.13 -14.61
C LYS A 56 15.57 6.73 -15.21
N SER A 57 14.86 5.76 -14.65
CA SER A 57 14.83 4.38 -15.12
C SER A 57 13.51 3.75 -14.69
N TRP A 58 12.76 3.25 -15.67
CA TRP A 58 11.51 2.58 -15.39
C TRP A 58 11.75 1.26 -14.66
N TYR A 59 11.28 1.17 -13.42
CA TYR A 59 11.28 -0.03 -12.61
C TYR A 59 9.94 -0.13 -11.91
N TRP A 60 9.06 -0.99 -12.41
CA TRP A 60 7.71 -1.14 -11.87
C TRP A 60 7.28 -2.61 -11.89
N PRO A 61 7.75 -3.41 -10.92
CA PRO A 61 7.32 -4.80 -10.77
C PRO A 61 5.83 -4.92 -10.48
N GLU A 62 5.26 -6.11 -10.70
CA GLU A 62 3.84 -6.40 -10.45
C GLU A 62 3.42 -6.10 -9.00
N SER A 63 4.29 -6.39 -8.02
CA SER A 63 4.02 -6.12 -6.61
C SER A 63 3.77 -4.64 -6.30
N HIS A 64 4.37 -3.72 -7.07
CA HIS A 64 4.09 -2.29 -6.92
C HIS A 64 2.68 -1.93 -7.38
N HIS A 65 2.26 -2.52 -8.51
CA HIS A 65 0.90 -2.35 -9.00
C HIS A 65 -0.12 -2.97 -8.03
N ALA A 66 0.20 -4.14 -7.48
CA ALA A 66 -0.65 -4.83 -6.51
C ALA A 66 -0.87 -3.99 -5.24
N VAL A 67 0.16 -3.38 -4.65
CA VAL A 67 0.02 -2.47 -3.49
C VAL A 67 -0.99 -1.36 -3.77
N ILE A 68 -0.87 -0.68 -4.91
CA ILE A 68 -1.80 0.40 -5.27
C ILE A 68 -3.23 -0.14 -5.43
N THR A 69 -3.39 -1.25 -6.14
CA THR A 69 -4.71 -1.86 -6.35
C THR A 69 -5.35 -2.29 -5.04
N THR A 70 -4.61 -2.93 -4.13
CA THR A 70 -5.11 -3.34 -2.81
C THR A 70 -5.56 -2.13 -1.98
N ILE A 71 -4.78 -1.04 -1.95
CA ILE A 71 -5.20 0.20 -1.27
C ILE A 71 -6.50 0.76 -1.88
N MET A 72 -6.60 0.79 -3.21
CA MET A 72 -7.80 1.24 -3.90
C MET A 72 -9.01 0.34 -3.64
N GLU A 73 -8.81 -0.97 -3.47
CA GLU A 73 -9.86 -1.90 -3.07
C GLU A 73 -10.32 -1.65 -1.63
N LYS A 74 -9.40 -1.39 -0.68
CA LYS A 74 -9.79 -0.97 0.68
C LYS A 74 -10.65 0.29 0.63
N ALA A 75 -10.28 1.27 -0.21
CA ALA A 75 -11.07 2.48 -0.41
C ALA A 75 -12.48 2.20 -0.96
N LYS A 76 -12.57 1.36 -2.00
CA LYS A 76 -13.86 0.92 -2.58
C LYS A 76 -14.73 0.18 -1.55
N ASN A 77 -14.11 -0.54 -0.63
CA ASN A 77 -14.77 -1.26 0.46
C ASN A 77 -15.10 -0.36 1.68
N GLY A 78 -14.95 0.95 1.55
CA GLY A 78 -15.42 1.93 2.54
C GLY A 78 -14.34 2.48 3.48
N ALA A 79 -13.10 2.03 3.37
CA ALA A 79 -12.01 2.63 4.14
C ALA A 79 -11.68 4.03 3.61
N LYS A 80 -11.40 4.98 4.51
CA LYS A 80 -10.92 6.30 4.12
C LYS A 80 -9.44 6.21 3.76
N VAL A 81 -9.05 6.60 2.56
CA VAL A 81 -7.62 6.68 2.17
C VAL A 81 -7.23 8.16 2.06
N ILE A 82 -6.21 8.56 2.81
CA ILE A 82 -5.73 9.95 2.85
C ILE A 82 -4.27 9.93 2.42
N PHE A 83 -3.96 10.56 1.30
CA PHE A 83 -2.60 10.76 0.83
C PHE A 83 -2.09 12.15 1.25
N VAL A 84 -0.95 12.16 1.90
CA VAL A 84 -0.20 13.37 2.25
C VAL A 84 1.10 13.33 1.43
N PRO A 85 1.27 14.20 0.43
CA PRO A 85 2.47 14.20 -0.40
C PRO A 85 3.72 14.52 0.44
N GLY A 86 4.83 13.88 0.07
CA GLY A 86 6.19 14.18 0.57
C GLY A 86 6.85 15.31 -0.20
#